data_AF-A0A662XWR1-F1
#
_entry.id   AF-A0A662XWR1-F1
#
_cell.length_a   1.000
_cell.length_b   1.000
_cell.length_c   1.000
_cell.angle_alpha   90.00
_cell.angle_beta   90.00
_cell.angle_gamma   90.00
#
_symmetry.space_group_name_H-M   'P 1'
#
loop_
_entity.id
_entity.type
_entity.pdbx_description
1 polymer ?
#
loop_
_entity_poly.entity_id
_entity_poly.type
_entity_poly.pdbx_seq_one_letter_code
_entity_poly.pdbx_strand_id
1 'polypeptide(L)'
;MDVSDRLVARRAHLAPFCRVEPVKQHLRLQSYYQLARQLYRQSETYFAESAWDNAYVFLAKFIKCVWKLFYAGWTMRVNWAIVARGRDS
;
A
#
# COMPACT_ATOMS: atom_id res chain seq x y z
N MET A 1 -21.04 -20.84 -14.44
CA MET A 1 -19.88 -20.27 -13.72
C MET A 1 -20.42 -19.45 -12.57
N ASP A 2 -20.06 -19.80 -11.34
CA ASP A 2 -20.59 -19.15 -10.15
C ASP A 2 -20.09 -17.69 -10.04
N VAL A 3 -20.85 -16.82 -9.36
CA VAL A 3 -20.47 -15.43 -9.13
C VAL A 3 -19.15 -15.37 -8.35
N SER A 4 -18.95 -16.30 -7.41
CA SER A 4 -17.70 -16.43 -6.66
C SER A 4 -16.51 -16.69 -7.60
N ASP A 5 -16.63 -17.65 -8.52
CA ASP A 5 -15.57 -17.98 -9.48
C ASP A 5 -15.19 -16.78 -10.36
N ARG A 6 -16.19 -16.01 -10.78
CA ARG A 6 -15.97 -14.79 -11.58
C ARG A 6 -15.23 -13.72 -10.79
N LEU A 7 -15.54 -13.54 -9.50
CA LEU A 7 -14.83 -12.61 -8.63
C LEU A 7 -13.39 -13.05 -8.36
N VAL A 8 -13.16 -14.35 -8.15
CA VAL A 8 -11.82 -14.92 -7.99
C VAL A 8 -10.97 -14.71 -9.24
N ALA A 9 -11.53 -15.02 -10.42
CA ALA A 9 -10.86 -14.81 -11.69
C ALA A 9 -10.54 -13.33 -11.93
N ARG A 10 -11.50 -12.43 -11.66
CA ARG A 10 -11.31 -10.98 -11.78
C ARG A 10 -10.21 -10.47 -10.83
N ARG A 11 -10.19 -10.95 -9.59
CA ARG A 11 -9.13 -10.60 -8.62
C ARG A 11 -7.76 -11.09 -9.07
N ALA A 12 -7.67 -12.32 -9.59
CA ALA A 12 -6.42 -12.87 -10.12
C ALA A 12 -5.91 -12.05 -11.30
N HIS A 13 -6.80 -11.62 -12.19
CA HIS A 13 -6.48 -10.74 -13.31
C HIS A 13 -5.97 -9.37 -12.86
N LEU A 14 -6.54 -8.79 -11.80
CA LEU A 14 -6.16 -7.46 -11.30
C LEU A 14 -4.92 -7.46 -10.38
N ALA A 15 -4.52 -8.61 -9.85
CA ALA A 15 -3.42 -8.74 -8.89
C ALA A 15 -2.08 -8.15 -9.36
N PRO A 16 -1.65 -8.30 -10.63
CA PRO A 16 -0.40 -7.70 -11.13
C PRO A 16 -0.41 -6.17 -11.07
N PHE A 17 -1.56 -5.55 -11.35
CA PHE A 17 -1.70 -4.09 -11.35
C PHE A 17 -1.70 -3.50 -9.93
N CYS A 18 -2.03 -4.29 -8.91
CA CYS A 18 -2.03 -3.87 -7.51
C CYS A 18 -0.62 -3.78 -6.91
N ARG A 19 0.46 -3.92 -7.69
CA ARG A 19 1.83 -3.79 -7.20
C ARG A 19 2.17 -2.31 -7.01
N VAL A 20 2.83 -2.00 -5.89
CA VAL A 20 3.39 -0.67 -5.61
C VAL A 20 4.90 -0.83 -5.68
N GLU A 21 5.52 -0.17 -6.67
CA GLU A 21 6.97 -0.14 -6.76
C GLU A 21 7.58 0.37 -5.45
N PRO A 22 8.69 -0.22 -5.00
CA PRO A 22 9.40 0.30 -3.83
C PRO A 22 9.85 1.72 -4.17
N VAL A 23 9.30 2.70 -3.45
CA VAL A 23 9.80 4.06 -3.48
C VAL A 23 11.25 3.97 -2.98
N LYS A 24 12.21 4.40 -3.80
CA LYS A 24 13.65 4.31 -3.51
C LYS A 24 13.89 4.80 -2.08
N GLN A 25 14.62 4.01 -1.28
CA GLN A 25 14.81 4.10 0.18
C GLN A 25 15.23 5.49 0.72
N HIS A 26 15.59 6.41 -0.16
CA HIS A 26 16.02 7.77 0.15
C HIS A 26 14.87 8.80 0.22
N LEU A 27 13.65 8.41 -0.14
CA LEU A 27 12.49 9.30 -0.05
C LEU A 27 11.90 9.29 1.36
N ARG A 28 11.83 10.49 1.95
CA ARG A 28 11.36 10.79 3.30
C ARG A 28 9.95 10.23 3.52
N LEU A 29 9.62 9.86 4.77
CA LEU A 29 8.30 9.38 5.22
C LEU A 29 7.13 10.22 4.65
N GLN A 30 7.33 11.53 4.52
CA GLN A 30 6.39 12.49 3.94
C GLN A 30 5.99 12.16 2.49
N SER A 31 6.92 11.68 1.65
CA SER A 31 6.64 11.30 0.26
C SER A 31 5.72 10.09 0.19
N TYR A 32 5.85 9.14 1.11
CA TYR A 32 4.93 8.00 1.22
C TYR A 32 3.53 8.44 1.66
N TYR A 33 3.41 9.41 2.59
CA TYR A 33 2.11 9.98 2.95
C TYR A 33 1.45 10.71 1.77
N GLN A 34 2.22 11.49 1.00
CA GLN A 34 1.71 12.16 -0.20
C GLN A 34 1.24 11.14 -1.24
N LEU A 35 2.02 10.08 -1.49
CA LEU A 35 1.65 9.01 -2.41
C LEU A 35 0.39 8.27 -1.95
N ALA A 36 0.31 7.90 -0.67
CA ALA A 36 -0.89 7.26 -0.11
C ALA A 36 -2.13 8.13 -0.29
N ARG A 37 -2.03 9.44 -0.02
CA ARG A 37 -3.14 10.39 -0.21
C ARG A 37 -3.58 10.48 -1.68
N GLN A 38 -2.63 10.51 -2.62
CA GLN A 38 -2.92 10.54 -4.05
C GLN A 38 -3.63 9.27 -4.52
N LEU A 39 -3.12 8.09 -4.11
CA LEU A 39 -3.72 6.79 -4.45
C LEU A 39 -5.16 6.68 -3.94
N TYR A 40 -5.41 7.13 -2.71
CA TYR A 40 -6.75 7.12 -2.13
C TYR A 40 -7.70 8.05 -2.90
N ARG A 41 -7.30 9.30 -3.16
CA ARG A 41 -8.12 10.24 -3.94
C ARG A 41 -8.45 9.73 -5.34
N GLN A 42 -7.47 9.14 -6.04
CA GLN A 42 -7.70 8.54 -7.35
C GLN A 42 -8.68 7.37 -7.27
N SER A 43 -8.61 6.56 -6.22
CA SER A 43 -9.60 5.49 -6.02
C SER A 43 -11.02 6.02 -5.83
N GLU A 44 -11.20 7.14 -5.11
CA GLU A 44 -12.50 7.80 -4.94
C GLU A 44 -13.02 8.37 -6.26
N THR A 45 -12.15 9.00 -7.06
CA THR A 45 -12.51 9.49 -8.40
C THR A 45 -12.98 8.36 -9.31
N TYR A 46 -12.20 7.26 -9.39
CA TYR A 46 -12.59 6.11 -10.21
C TYR A 46 -13.87 5.43 -9.71
N PHE A 47 -14.11 5.44 -8.39
CA PHE A 47 -15.35 4.94 -7.82
C PHE A 47 -16.55 5.80 -8.25
N ALA A 48 -16.42 7.13 -8.19
CA ALA A 48 -17.46 8.06 -8.64
C ALA A 48 -17.74 7.95 -10.14
N GLU A 49 -16.71 7.66 -10.96
CA GLU A 49 -16.83 7.42 -12.40
C GLU A 49 -17.32 6.01 -12.77
N SER A 50 -17.69 5.17 -11.78
CA SER A 50 -18.06 3.77 -11.97
C SER A 50 -16.97 2.90 -12.63
N ALA A 51 -15.71 3.35 -12.61
CA ALA A 51 -14.54 2.61 -13.06
C ALA A 51 -14.05 1.65 -11.96
N TRP A 52 -14.87 0.66 -11.61
CA TRP A 52 -14.69 -0.19 -10.42
C TRP A 52 -13.36 -0.95 -10.35
N ASP A 53 -12.84 -1.42 -11.50
CA ASP A 53 -11.54 -2.12 -11.53
C ASP A 53 -10.39 -1.18 -11.21
N ASN A 54 -10.43 0.05 -11.72
CA ASN A 54 -9.45 1.08 -11.41
C ASN A 54 -9.56 1.48 -9.94
N ALA A 55 -10.78 1.70 -9.44
CA ALA A 55 -11.01 2.00 -8.03
C ALA A 55 -10.41 0.90 -7.13
N TYR A 56 -10.64 -0.38 -7.45
CA TYR A 56 -10.07 -1.51 -6.73
C TYR A 56 -8.53 -1.51 -6.76
N VAL A 57 -7.92 -1.35 -7.94
CA VAL A 57 -6.46 -1.36 -8.09
C VAL A 57 -5.81 -0.24 -7.29
N PHE A 58 -6.33 0.99 -7.38
CA PHE A 58 -5.79 2.15 -6.68
C PHE A 58 -5.98 2.05 -5.16
N LEU A 59 -7.13 1.54 -4.70
CA LEU A 59 -7.36 1.28 -3.29
C LEU A 59 -6.42 0.17 -2.75
N ALA A 60 -6.21 -0.91 -3.50
CA ALA A 60 -5.28 -1.97 -3.13
C ALA A 60 -3.82 -1.44 -3.05
N LYS A 61 -3.42 -0.55 -3.97
CA LYS A 61 -2.14 0.14 -3.92
C LYS A 61 -2.03 1.02 -2.67
N PHE A 62 -3.07 1.78 -2.34
CA PHE A 62 -3.11 2.60 -1.12
C PHE A 62 -2.89 1.74 0.14
N ILE A 63 -3.65 0.65 0.30
CA ILE A 63 -3.53 -0.25 1.44
C ILE A 63 -2.08 -0.77 1.55
N LYS A 64 -1.50 -1.27 0.45
CA LYS A 64 -0.11 -1.74 0.44
C LYS A 64 0.90 -0.64 0.78
N CYS A 65 0.66 0.60 0.35
CA CYS A 65 1.51 1.74 0.68
C CYS A 65 1.49 2.04 2.19
N VAL A 66 0.30 2.04 2.81
CA VAL A 66 0.14 2.24 4.26
C VAL A 66 0.75 1.09 5.06
N TRP A 67 0.57 -0.15 4.61
CA TRP A 67 1.20 -1.32 5.24
C TRP A 67 2.74 -1.22 5.22
N LYS A 68 3.35 -0.76 4.12
CA LYS A 68 4.80 -0.50 4.05
C LYS A 68 5.22 0.59 5.05
N LEU A 69 4.46 1.67 5.16
CA LEU A 69 4.70 2.73 6.16
C LEU A 69 4.66 2.18 7.59
N PHE A 70 3.65 1.37 7.91
CA PHE A 70 3.50 0.77 9.23
C PHE A 70 4.66 -0.17 9.55
N TYR A 71 5.01 -1.08 8.64
CA TYR A 71 6.13 -2.00 8.82
C TYR A 71 7.47 -1.26 8.92
N ALA A 72 7.72 -0.24 8.11
CA ALA A 72 8.94 0.55 8.18
C ALA A 72 9.05 1.33 9.51
N GLY A 73 7.94 1.90 9.99
CA GLY A 73 7.89 2.54 11.30
C GLY A 73 8.14 1.56 12.44
N TRP A 74 7.55 0.36 12.35
CA TRP A 74 7.75 -0.71 13.33
C TRP A 74 9.20 -1.21 13.36
N THR A 75 9.80 -1.50 12.20
CA THR A 75 11.19 -1.97 12.13
C THR A 75 12.16 -0.92 12.64
N MET A 76 11.97 0.37 12.31
CA MET A 76 12.78 1.45 12.87
C MET A 76 12.68 1.53 14.40
N ARG A 77 11.48 1.35 14.96
CA ARG A 77 11.26 1.38 16.41
C ARG A 77 11.91 0.19 17.13
N VAL A 78 11.84 -1.00 16.54
CA VAL A 78 12.51 -2.21 17.04
C VAL A 78 14.03 -2.07 16.95
N ASN A 79 14.56 -1.59 15.82
CA ASN A 79 16.01 -1.38 15.66
C ASN A 79 16.54 -0.34 16.65
N TRP A 80 15.80 0.75 16.87
CA TRP A 80 16.19 1.77 17.85
C TRP A 80 16.16 1.21 19.29
N ALA A 81 15.16 0.38 19.63
CA ALA A 81 15.10 -0.28 20.94
C ALA A 81 16.26 -1.28 21.16
N ILE A 82 16.69 -2.00 20.11
CA ILE A 82 17.86 -2.90 20.17
C ILE A 82 19.16 -2.09 20.35
N VAL A 83 19.34 -1.02 19.56
CA VAL A 83 20.52 -0.15 19.65
C VAL A 83 20.58 0.61 20.98
N ALA A 84 19.44 1.02 21.53
CA ALA A 84 19.36 1.67 22.84
C ALA A 84 19.77 0.70 23.96
N ARG A 85 19.30 -0.56 23.94
CA ARG A 85 19.70 -1.59 24.92
C ARG A 85 21.17 -2.01 24.82
N GLY A 86 21.76 -1.95 23.63
CA GLY A 86 23.19 -2.27 23.44
C GLY A 86 24.15 -1.17 23.88
N ARG A 87 23.64 0.01 24.28
CA ARG A 87 24.47 1.14 24.73
C ARG A 87 24.55 1.29 26.25
N ASP A 88 23.80 0.45 26.98
CA ASP A 88 23.73 0.40 28.45
C ASP A 88 24.44 -0.85 29.03
N SER A 89 25.29 -1.54 28.25
CA SER A 89 26.09 -2.71 28.67
C SER A 89 27.58 -2.47 28.53
#